data_AF-A0A935EGP5-F1
#
_entry.id   AF-A0A935EGP5-F1
#
_cell.length_a   1.000
_cell.length_b   1.000
_cell.length_c   1.000
_cell.angle_alpha   90.00
_cell.angle_beta   90.00
_cell.angle_gamma   90.00
#
_symmetry.space_group_name_H-M   'P 1'
#
loop_
_entity.id
_entity.type
_entity.pdbx_description
1 polymer ?
#
loop_
_entity_poly.entity_id
_entity_poly.type
_entity_poly.pdbx_seq_one_letter_code
_entity_poly.pdbx_strand_id
1 'polypeptide(L)'
;MIIARPTVSEERWLVLALRYPALRQKVEEAGSGGPWKTTTWLARCLGFVLGVVGTGLFAGMLVSFPSPWLLGGLVMVIVAEWLVAQRRVIHSGVEEIVYLCGAISIVVQILLWNRSGGHEEVGVALMAAAALLVGWRLLNPYITTLAAALLSLAVAMSSGHLFGGGMREMEAGAFCAALSVGALMSSGWQWQRPSTDRMLDGLVVVMPWLAYGWLAAWSGSDASVRGQVALAFVLAFLVLYVVVGVKRRSHAPLIGALGLVVCMAWALRHFVVWTLHWQLIAAGLALLATAIVVDRLLRVRLEGVTSRPLEETSGLDLLQVAAAAHLTPRPGEAPPAPVQGEGGGFGGGGASGKF
;
A
#
# COMPACT_ATOMS: atom_id res chain seq x y z
N MET A 1 9.72 15.67 -20.62
CA MET A 1 10.07 14.24 -20.37
C MET A 1 8.78 13.52 -20.03
N ILE A 2 8.35 12.52 -20.81
CA ILE A 2 7.11 11.78 -20.53
C ILE A 2 7.40 10.81 -19.40
N ILE A 3 6.69 10.92 -18.27
CA ILE A 3 6.90 10.07 -17.10
C ILE A 3 6.36 8.67 -17.42
N ALA A 4 7.26 7.70 -17.59
CA ALA A 4 6.88 6.32 -17.87
C ALA A 4 6.07 5.74 -16.69
N ARG A 5 4.77 5.50 -16.94
CA ARG A 5 3.78 4.90 -16.03
C ARG A 5 2.76 4.13 -16.86
N PRO A 6 2.11 3.09 -16.32
CA PRO A 6 0.98 2.47 -16.98
C PRO A 6 -0.21 3.43 -16.94
N THR A 7 -1.10 3.30 -17.91
CA THR A 7 -2.46 3.84 -17.85
C THR A 7 -3.30 3.10 -16.82
N VAL A 8 -4.48 3.64 -16.49
CA VAL A 8 -5.39 3.03 -15.51
C VAL A 8 -5.92 1.68 -15.98
N SER A 9 -6.21 1.54 -17.29
CA SER A 9 -6.64 0.29 -17.91
C SER A 9 -5.54 -0.77 -17.90
N GLU A 10 -4.33 -0.43 -18.35
CA GLU A 10 -3.17 -1.35 -18.30
C GLU A 10 -2.91 -1.86 -16.88
N GLU A 11 -3.05 -1.01 -15.86
CA GLU A 11 -2.85 -1.42 -14.48
C GLU A 11 -3.90 -2.42 -14.00
N ARG A 12 -5.19 -2.22 -14.31
CA ARG A 12 -6.26 -3.19 -14.02
C ARG A 12 -5.98 -4.54 -14.69
N TRP A 13 -5.55 -4.52 -15.95
CA TRP A 13 -5.13 -5.70 -16.68
C TRP A 13 -3.98 -6.45 -16.02
N LEU A 14 -2.96 -5.74 -15.52
CA LEU A 14 -1.85 -6.35 -14.78
C LEU A 14 -2.29 -6.97 -13.45
N VAL A 15 -3.27 -6.36 -12.75
CA VAL A 15 -3.88 -6.93 -11.55
C VAL A 15 -4.63 -8.22 -11.87
N LEU A 16 -5.39 -8.26 -12.98
CA LEU A 16 -6.11 -9.45 -13.43
C LEU A 16 -5.15 -10.56 -13.88
N ALA A 17 -4.08 -10.24 -14.63
CA ALA A 17 -3.07 -11.20 -15.07
C ALA A 17 -2.31 -11.85 -13.89
N LEU A 18 -2.09 -11.12 -12.80
CA LEU A 18 -1.51 -11.66 -11.56
C LEU A 18 -2.46 -12.60 -10.81
N ARG A 19 -3.78 -12.36 -10.87
CA ARG A 19 -4.80 -13.22 -10.23
C ARG A 19 -5.12 -14.45 -11.07
N TYR A 20 -5.05 -14.34 -12.40
CA TYR A 20 -5.44 -15.39 -13.35
C TYR A 20 -4.30 -15.66 -14.34
N PRO A 21 -3.39 -16.62 -14.06
CA PRO A 21 -2.25 -16.92 -14.92
C PRO A 21 -2.62 -17.25 -16.38
N ALA A 22 -3.80 -17.84 -16.60
CA ALA A 22 -4.31 -18.15 -17.95
C ALA A 22 -4.63 -16.90 -18.80
N LEU A 23 -4.90 -15.74 -18.18
CA LEU A 23 -5.11 -14.47 -18.91
C LEU A 23 -3.81 -13.75 -19.23
N ARG A 24 -2.69 -14.10 -18.57
CA ARG A 24 -1.40 -13.42 -18.74
C ARG A 24 -0.93 -13.38 -20.19
N GLN A 25 -1.00 -14.50 -20.90
CA GLN A 25 -0.61 -14.58 -22.30
C GLN A 25 -1.44 -13.63 -23.18
N LYS A 26 -2.77 -13.59 -22.99
CA LYS A 26 -3.66 -12.68 -23.71
C LYS A 26 -3.37 -11.20 -23.44
N VAL A 27 -2.98 -10.85 -22.20
CA VAL A 27 -2.56 -9.48 -21.84
C VAL A 27 -1.24 -9.11 -22.51
N GLU A 28 -0.30 -10.06 -22.60
CA GLU A 28 0.98 -9.84 -23.29
C GLU A 28 0.79 -9.72 -24.82
N GLU A 29 -0.21 -10.37 -25.41
CA GLU A 29 -0.58 -10.29 -26.83
C GLU A 29 -1.40 -9.04 -27.20
N ALA A 30 -2.31 -8.56 -26.33
CA ALA A 30 -3.22 -7.44 -26.62
C ALA A 30 -2.61 -6.03 -26.44
N GLY A 31 -1.40 -5.91 -25.90
CA GLY A 31 -0.76 -4.63 -25.57
C GLY A 31 -0.26 -3.85 -26.79
N SER A 32 -1.13 -3.06 -27.44
CA SER A 32 -0.79 -2.19 -28.57
C SER A 32 0.24 -1.12 -28.19
N GLY A 33 1.52 -1.40 -28.40
CA GLY A 33 2.65 -0.57 -28.00
C GLY A 33 3.69 -1.25 -27.11
N GLY A 34 3.49 -2.53 -26.76
CA GLY A 34 4.39 -3.34 -25.93
C GLY A 34 3.88 -3.44 -24.48
N PRO A 35 3.53 -4.64 -23.99
CA PRO A 35 2.87 -4.80 -22.70
C PRO A 35 3.80 -4.40 -21.55
N TRP A 36 3.27 -3.59 -20.63
CA TRP A 36 3.84 -3.49 -19.29
C TRP A 36 3.87 -4.88 -18.64
N LYS A 37 4.86 -5.13 -17.78
CA LYS A 37 5.06 -6.43 -17.14
C LYS A 37 5.10 -6.30 -15.63
N THR A 38 4.48 -7.26 -14.94
CA THR A 38 4.60 -7.44 -13.49
C THR A 38 5.33 -8.73 -13.16
N THR A 39 6.03 -8.73 -12.03
CA THR A 39 6.67 -9.92 -11.48
C THR A 39 5.77 -10.58 -10.44
N THR A 40 6.06 -11.84 -10.09
CA THR A 40 5.42 -12.50 -8.94
C THR A 40 5.95 -11.91 -7.63
N TRP A 41 5.20 -12.06 -6.54
CA TRP A 41 5.61 -11.60 -5.20
C TRP A 41 7.03 -12.05 -4.82
N LEU A 42 7.33 -13.34 -4.99
CA LEU A 42 8.65 -13.90 -4.69
C LEU A 42 9.76 -13.26 -5.54
N ALA A 43 9.53 -13.07 -6.84
CA ALA A 43 10.48 -12.41 -7.74
C ALA A 43 10.69 -10.94 -7.37
N ARG A 44 9.65 -10.23 -6.91
CA ARG A 44 9.76 -8.87 -6.37
C ARG A 44 10.60 -8.82 -5.09
N CYS A 45 10.42 -9.77 -4.16
CA CYS A 45 11.25 -9.87 -2.96
C CYS A 45 12.72 -10.14 -3.30
N LEU A 46 13.00 -11.07 -4.23
CA LEU A 46 14.36 -11.36 -4.69
C LEU A 46 14.98 -10.14 -5.41
N GLY A 47 14.22 -9.48 -6.28
CA GLY A 47 14.65 -8.25 -6.96
C GLY A 47 14.94 -7.11 -5.98
N PHE A 48 14.12 -6.95 -4.93
CA PHE A 48 14.36 -5.99 -3.86
C PHE A 48 15.68 -6.31 -3.12
N VAL A 49 15.91 -7.56 -2.71
CA VAL A 49 17.17 -7.95 -2.03
C VAL A 49 18.38 -7.73 -2.95
N LEU A 50 18.29 -8.13 -4.22
CA LEU A 50 19.36 -7.89 -5.21
C LEU A 50 19.63 -6.39 -5.42
N GLY A 51 18.58 -5.56 -5.40
CA GLY A 51 18.71 -4.10 -5.48
C GLY A 51 19.36 -3.50 -4.22
N VAL A 52 19.07 -3.99 -3.00
CA VAL A 52 19.80 -3.60 -1.78
C VAL A 52 21.29 -3.93 -1.92
N VAL A 53 21.63 -5.15 -2.35
CA VAL A 53 23.03 -5.57 -2.51
C VAL A 53 23.73 -4.72 -3.59
N GLY A 54 23.08 -4.50 -4.74
CA GLY A 54 23.62 -3.69 -5.83
C GLY A 54 23.84 -2.23 -5.44
N THR A 55 22.89 -1.62 -4.72
CA THR A 55 23.03 -0.23 -4.23
C THR A 55 24.14 -0.11 -3.19
N GLY A 56 24.28 -1.07 -2.27
CA GLY A 56 25.37 -1.11 -1.29
C GLY A 56 26.76 -1.25 -1.94
N LEU A 57 26.91 -2.16 -2.92
CA LEU A 57 28.15 -2.30 -3.67
C LEU A 57 28.50 -1.02 -4.46
N PHE A 58 27.51 -0.40 -5.11
CA PHE A 58 27.72 0.84 -5.85
C PHE A 58 28.09 2.02 -4.93
N ALA A 59 27.45 2.14 -3.75
CA ALA A 59 27.84 3.11 -2.74
C ALA A 59 29.30 2.89 -2.26
N GLY A 60 29.71 1.63 -2.07
CA GLY A 60 31.09 1.26 -1.74
C GLY A 60 32.11 1.69 -2.80
N MET A 61 31.79 1.55 -4.09
CA MET A 61 32.64 2.01 -5.19
C MET A 61 32.79 3.55 -5.23
N LEU A 62 31.80 4.29 -4.73
CA LEU A 62 31.79 5.74 -4.77
C LEU A 62 32.48 6.41 -3.58
N VAL A 63 32.87 5.69 -2.52
CA VAL A 63 33.43 6.26 -1.28
C VAL A 63 34.58 7.25 -1.50
N SER A 64 35.40 7.06 -2.55
CA SER A 64 36.53 7.93 -2.88
C SER A 64 36.16 9.28 -3.53
N PHE A 65 34.89 9.51 -3.89
CA PHE A 65 34.44 10.76 -4.51
C PHE A 65 34.08 11.84 -3.47
N PRO A 66 34.20 13.14 -3.78
CA PRO A 66 33.92 14.21 -2.82
C PRO A 66 32.45 14.33 -2.36
N SER A 67 31.49 13.86 -3.17
CA SER A 67 30.05 13.93 -2.90
C SER A 67 29.36 12.60 -3.27
N PRO A 68 29.75 11.49 -2.62
CA PRO A 68 29.46 10.15 -3.08
C PRO A 68 27.97 9.81 -3.03
N TRP A 69 27.26 10.37 -2.04
CA TRP A 69 25.83 10.14 -1.83
C TRP A 69 24.94 10.89 -2.83
N LEU A 70 25.32 12.11 -3.24
CA LEU A 70 24.60 12.82 -4.29
C LEU A 70 24.87 12.21 -5.66
N LEU A 71 26.14 11.98 -6.02
CA LEU A 71 26.47 11.40 -7.32
C LEU A 71 25.88 9.99 -7.45
N GLY A 72 26.05 9.15 -6.42
CA GLY A 72 25.43 7.83 -6.36
C GLY A 72 23.91 7.89 -6.39
N GLY A 73 23.31 8.80 -5.62
CA GLY A 73 21.86 8.97 -5.56
C GLY A 73 21.23 9.40 -6.88
N LEU A 74 21.84 10.36 -7.57
CA LEU A 74 21.42 10.80 -8.90
C LEU A 74 21.54 9.66 -9.93
N VAL A 75 22.67 8.94 -9.95
CA VAL A 75 22.85 7.79 -10.86
C VAL A 75 21.82 6.70 -10.56
N MET A 76 21.56 6.36 -9.29
CA MET A 76 20.54 5.39 -8.91
C MET A 76 19.14 5.80 -9.39
N VAL A 77 18.72 7.06 -9.18
CA VAL A 77 17.41 7.55 -9.67
C VAL A 77 17.32 7.49 -11.20
N ILE A 78 18.38 7.90 -11.91
CA ILE A 78 18.44 7.81 -13.39
C ILE A 78 18.35 6.35 -13.86
N VAL A 79 19.08 5.43 -13.23
CA VAL A 79 19.04 4.00 -13.54
C VAL A 79 17.66 3.41 -13.27
N ALA A 80 17.01 3.78 -12.16
CA ALA A 80 15.66 3.31 -11.85
C ALA A 80 14.61 3.82 -12.85
N GLU A 81 14.63 5.11 -13.22
CA GLU A 81 13.79 5.67 -14.27
C GLU A 81 14.06 5.00 -15.64
N TRP A 82 15.33 4.75 -15.97
CA TRP A 82 15.72 4.07 -17.21
C TRP A 82 15.25 2.61 -17.26
N LEU A 83 15.36 1.86 -16.15
CA LEU A 83 14.83 0.50 -16.06
C LEU A 83 13.31 0.48 -16.25
N VAL A 84 12.57 1.38 -15.60
CA VAL A 84 11.10 1.52 -15.77
C VAL A 84 10.75 1.87 -17.22
N ALA A 85 11.43 2.85 -17.81
CA ALA A 85 11.15 3.33 -19.17
C ALA A 85 11.51 2.31 -20.26
N GLN A 86 12.68 1.66 -20.17
CA GLN A 86 13.18 0.75 -21.20
C GLN A 86 12.55 -0.64 -21.10
N ARG A 87 12.42 -1.21 -19.89
CA ARG A 87 11.91 -2.57 -19.70
C ARG A 87 10.40 -2.64 -19.53
N ARG A 88 9.74 -1.51 -19.23
CA ARG A 88 8.30 -1.44 -18.89
C ARG A 88 7.89 -2.48 -17.85
N VAL A 89 8.74 -2.71 -16.86
CA VAL A 89 8.42 -3.57 -15.71
C VAL A 89 8.05 -2.67 -14.54
N ILE A 90 7.02 -3.05 -13.80
CA ILE A 90 6.60 -2.37 -12.57
C ILE A 90 6.51 -3.40 -11.45
N HIS A 91 6.89 -2.99 -10.25
CA HIS A 91 6.98 -3.82 -9.06
C HIS A 91 7.96 -4.98 -9.22
N SER A 92 9.06 -4.81 -9.97
CA SER A 92 10.14 -5.80 -10.04
C SER A 92 10.95 -5.85 -8.74
N GLY A 93 10.86 -4.82 -7.92
CA GLY A 93 11.52 -4.67 -6.63
C GLY A 93 12.90 -4.01 -6.75
N VAL A 94 13.64 -4.30 -7.83
CA VAL A 94 14.96 -3.71 -8.11
C VAL A 94 14.83 -2.19 -8.31
N GLU A 95 13.92 -1.77 -9.19
CA GLU A 95 13.67 -0.36 -9.48
C GLU A 95 13.15 0.37 -8.24
N GLU A 96 12.35 -0.31 -7.42
CA GLU A 96 11.73 0.30 -6.23
C GLU A 96 12.77 0.66 -5.17
N ILE A 97 13.69 -0.27 -4.87
CA ILE A 97 14.73 -0.04 -3.88
C ILE A 97 15.87 0.83 -4.42
N VAL A 98 16.25 0.69 -5.69
CA VAL A 98 17.28 1.57 -6.31
C VAL A 98 16.79 3.02 -6.31
N TYR A 99 15.52 3.28 -6.63
CA TYR A 99 14.95 4.63 -6.55
C TYR A 99 14.91 5.15 -5.09
N LEU A 100 14.46 4.32 -4.14
CA LEU A 100 14.36 4.69 -2.74
C LEU A 100 15.73 5.00 -2.13
N CYS A 101 16.71 4.11 -2.30
CA CYS A 101 18.10 4.32 -1.89
C CYS A 101 18.71 5.54 -2.59
N GLY A 102 18.39 5.77 -3.86
CA GLY A 102 18.86 6.94 -4.60
C GLY A 102 18.34 8.25 -4.02
N ALA A 103 17.03 8.34 -3.79
CA ALA A 103 16.38 9.51 -3.18
C ALA A 103 16.85 9.76 -1.74
N ILE A 104 17.00 8.70 -0.92
CA ILE A 104 17.55 8.81 0.44
C ILE A 104 19.01 9.28 0.40
N SER A 105 19.84 8.79 -0.52
CA SER A 105 21.25 9.22 -0.65
C SER A 105 21.37 10.70 -1.02
N ILE A 106 20.47 11.23 -1.85
CA ILE A 106 20.40 12.67 -2.15
C ILE A 106 20.07 13.46 -0.87
N VAL A 107 19.08 13.03 -0.08
CA VAL A 107 18.73 13.65 1.21
C VAL A 107 19.91 13.59 2.18
N VAL A 108 20.60 12.45 2.28
CA VAL A 108 21.80 12.29 3.13
C VAL A 108 22.90 13.26 2.73
N GLN A 109 23.18 13.48 1.43
CA GLN A 109 24.17 14.49 1.03
C GLN A 109 23.74 15.90 1.43
N ILE A 110 22.47 16.25 1.24
CA ILE A 110 21.92 17.56 1.62
C ILE A 110 22.08 17.80 3.13
N LEU A 111 21.79 16.80 3.95
CA LEU A 111 21.98 16.85 5.41
C LEU A 111 23.46 16.95 5.82
N LEU A 112 24.36 16.24 5.13
CA LEU A 112 25.80 16.32 5.37
C LEU A 112 26.37 17.70 5.02
N TRP A 113 25.85 18.37 3.99
CA TRP A 113 26.19 19.75 3.66
C TRP A 113 25.59 20.75 4.64
N ASN A 114 24.33 20.55 5.06
CA ASN A 114 23.64 21.42 6.01
C ASN A 114 23.99 21.09 7.48
N ARG A 115 25.27 20.81 7.76
CA ARG A 115 25.79 20.34 9.05
C ARG A 115 25.66 21.35 10.21
N SER A 116 25.13 22.54 9.94
CA SER A 116 24.86 23.60 10.91
C SER A 116 23.56 23.35 11.69
N GLY A 117 23.64 22.52 12.74
CA GLY A 117 22.70 22.54 13.86
C GLY A 117 21.66 21.41 13.89
N GLY A 118 21.95 20.40 14.72
CA GLY A 118 21.04 19.80 15.73
C GLY A 118 19.68 19.19 15.39
N HIS A 119 19.10 19.42 14.21
CA HIS A 119 17.70 19.07 13.92
C HIS A 119 17.55 17.69 13.29
N GLU A 120 17.76 16.64 14.08
CA GLU A 120 17.54 15.26 13.64
C GLU A 120 16.11 15.03 13.14
N GLU A 121 15.11 15.72 13.72
CA GLU A 121 13.71 15.69 13.30
C GLU A 121 13.52 16.14 11.83
N VAL A 122 14.29 17.14 11.37
CA VAL A 122 14.24 17.62 9.98
C VAL A 122 14.86 16.58 9.05
N GLY A 123 15.91 15.88 9.49
CA GLY A 123 16.50 14.78 8.75
C GLY A 123 15.51 13.64 8.51
N VAL A 124 14.80 13.20 9.55
CA VAL A 124 13.76 12.16 9.43
C VAL A 124 12.57 12.65 8.60
N ALA A 125 12.13 13.90 8.75
CA ALA A 125 11.06 14.48 7.93
C ALA A 125 11.43 14.54 6.43
N LEU A 126 12.66 14.89 6.09
CA LEU A 126 13.15 14.88 4.71
C LEU A 126 13.26 13.47 4.12
N MET A 127 13.69 12.48 4.93
CA MET A 127 13.66 11.07 4.52
C MET A 127 12.23 10.57 4.30
N ALA A 128 11.28 10.97 5.16
CA ALA A 128 9.87 10.67 5.00
C ALA A 128 9.28 11.30 3.72
N ALA A 129 9.62 12.56 3.43
CA ALA A 129 9.21 13.26 2.21
C ALA A 129 9.79 12.60 0.95
N ALA A 130 11.07 12.20 0.97
CA ALA A 130 11.68 11.46 -0.13
C ALA A 130 10.99 10.10 -0.35
N ALA A 131 10.78 9.33 0.73
CA ALA A 131 10.03 8.08 0.66
C ALA A 131 8.60 8.30 0.12
N LEU A 132 7.90 9.36 0.52
CA LEU A 132 6.56 9.68 0.02
C LEU A 132 6.57 9.98 -1.48
N LEU A 133 7.54 10.78 -1.96
CA LEU A 133 7.72 11.09 -3.37
C LEU A 133 8.02 9.84 -4.20
N VAL A 134 8.90 8.96 -3.73
CA VAL A 134 9.20 7.67 -4.40
C VAL A 134 7.98 6.76 -4.39
N GLY A 135 7.30 6.65 -3.25
CA GLY A 135 6.07 5.88 -3.10
C GLY A 135 4.96 6.35 -4.04
N TRP A 136 4.79 7.66 -4.22
CA TRP A 136 3.85 8.28 -5.16
C TRP A 136 4.31 8.17 -6.63
N ARG A 137 5.61 8.21 -6.90
CA ARG A 137 6.20 8.03 -8.24
C ARG A 137 6.01 6.62 -8.77
N LEU A 138 6.20 5.62 -7.89
CA LEU A 138 6.15 4.19 -8.21
C LEU A 138 4.81 3.53 -7.83
N LEU A 139 3.91 4.27 -7.18
CA LEU A 139 2.60 3.80 -6.72
C LEU A 139 2.71 2.57 -5.80
N ASN A 140 3.74 2.55 -4.94
CA ASN A 140 4.10 1.41 -4.13
C ASN A 140 3.51 1.53 -2.70
N PRO A 141 2.58 0.65 -2.29
CA PRO A 141 1.96 0.70 -0.97
C PRO A 141 2.95 0.54 0.19
N TYR A 142 4.03 -0.23 0.01
CA TYR A 142 5.02 -0.45 1.07
C TYR A 142 5.87 0.78 1.32
N ILE A 143 6.28 1.49 0.27
CA ILE A 143 7.08 2.71 0.40
C ILE A 143 6.23 3.87 0.94
N THR A 144 4.95 3.96 0.56
CA THR A 144 4.04 5.01 1.08
C THR A 144 3.65 4.78 2.55
N THR A 145 3.46 3.53 2.98
CA THR A 145 3.28 3.20 4.40
C THR A 145 4.54 3.44 5.22
N LEU A 146 5.72 3.11 4.68
CA LEU A 146 7.01 3.44 5.28
C LEU A 146 7.21 4.96 5.41
N ALA A 147 6.83 5.74 4.41
CA ALA A 147 6.89 7.20 4.45
C ALA A 147 6.01 7.78 5.56
N ALA A 148 4.78 7.27 5.72
CA ALA A 148 3.89 7.66 6.82
C ALA A 148 4.45 7.26 8.20
N ALA A 149 5.09 6.08 8.30
CA ALA A 149 5.76 5.64 9.53
C ALA A 149 6.95 6.55 9.90
N LEU A 150 7.82 6.87 8.92
CA LEU A 150 8.93 7.80 9.09
C LEU A 150 8.44 9.21 9.46
N LEU A 151 7.32 9.67 8.89
CA LEU A 151 6.73 10.96 9.25
C LEU A 151 6.19 10.94 10.70
N SER A 152 5.60 9.84 11.16
CA SER A 152 5.21 9.69 12.57
C SER A 152 6.40 9.71 13.53
N LEU A 153 7.54 9.13 13.11
CA LEU A 153 8.80 9.21 13.87
C LEU A 153 9.36 10.64 13.89
N ALA A 154 9.29 11.38 12.78
CA ALA A 154 9.69 12.78 12.73
C ALA A 154 8.85 13.66 13.67
N VAL A 155 7.53 13.40 13.78
CA VAL A 155 6.65 14.04 14.77
C VAL A 155 7.05 13.67 16.20
N ALA A 156 7.31 12.39 16.50
CA ALA A 156 7.75 11.97 17.83
C ALA A 156 9.10 12.60 18.24
N MET A 157 9.99 12.83 17.28
CA MET A 157 11.29 13.48 17.49
C MET A 157 11.21 15.02 17.52
N SER A 158 10.15 15.63 17.00
CA SER A 158 10.15 17.07 16.72
C SER A 158 10.32 17.92 17.98
N SER A 159 11.23 18.89 17.93
CA SER A 159 11.54 19.76 19.06
C SER A 159 10.40 20.72 19.40
N GLY A 160 9.66 21.19 18.38
CA GLY A 160 8.45 21.99 18.53
C GLY A 160 7.26 21.19 19.08
N HIS A 161 6.38 21.87 19.80
CA HIS A 161 5.13 21.29 20.32
C HIS A 161 3.96 21.76 19.47
N LEU A 162 3.13 20.85 18.94
CA LEU A 162 1.88 21.23 18.28
C LEU A 162 0.77 21.55 19.29
N PHE A 163 0.76 20.87 20.44
CA PHE A 163 -0.27 21.01 21.48
C PHE A 163 0.27 21.46 22.86
N GLY A 164 1.59 21.66 22.98
CA GLY A 164 2.27 22.10 24.20
C GLY A 164 2.62 20.96 25.17
N GLY A 165 3.84 20.96 25.70
CA GLY A 165 4.30 20.01 26.71
C GLY A 165 4.83 18.67 26.16
N GLY A 166 5.31 17.80 27.07
CA GLY A 166 5.97 16.52 26.76
C GLY A 166 5.04 15.42 26.26
N MET A 167 4.25 15.69 25.23
CA MET A 167 3.24 14.80 24.65
C MET A 167 3.58 14.32 23.23
N ARG A 168 4.86 14.37 22.82
CA ARG A 168 5.30 14.11 21.43
C ARG A 168 4.88 12.73 20.90
N GLU A 169 4.96 11.71 21.74
CA GLU A 169 4.52 10.36 21.39
C GLU A 169 2.99 10.28 21.29
N MET A 170 2.25 11.06 22.09
CA MET A 170 0.80 11.19 21.94
C MET A 170 0.42 11.94 20.66
N GLU A 171 1.18 12.96 20.26
CA GLU A 171 1.02 13.67 18.98
C GLU A 171 1.28 12.72 17.79
N ALA A 172 2.36 11.94 17.82
CA ALA A 172 2.66 10.92 16.81
C ALA A 172 1.61 9.79 16.77
N GLY A 173 1.11 9.36 17.94
CA GLY A 173 0.03 8.39 18.06
C GLY A 173 -1.28 8.91 17.45
N ALA A 174 -1.64 10.16 17.76
CA ALA A 174 -2.81 10.84 17.20
C ALA A 174 -2.70 11.06 15.67
N PHE A 175 -1.51 11.38 15.17
CA PHE A 175 -1.23 11.46 13.73
C PHE A 175 -1.46 10.13 13.02
N CYS A 176 -0.90 9.03 13.54
CA CYS A 176 -1.13 7.68 13.01
C CYS A 176 -2.63 7.29 13.08
N ALA A 177 -3.31 7.60 14.19
CA ALA A 177 -4.74 7.37 14.33
C ALA A 177 -5.54 8.14 13.27
N ALA A 178 -5.27 9.44 13.08
CA ALA A 178 -5.92 10.29 12.08
C ALA A 178 -5.68 9.78 10.65
N LEU A 179 -4.44 9.40 10.30
CA LEU A 179 -4.14 8.77 9.00
C LEU A 179 -4.93 7.47 8.80
N SER A 180 -5.01 6.62 9.83
CA SER A 180 -5.72 5.34 9.73
C SER A 180 -7.24 5.53 9.53
N VAL A 181 -7.85 6.50 10.21
CA VAL A 181 -9.26 6.87 10.03
C VAL A 181 -9.48 7.51 8.66
N GLY A 182 -8.60 8.42 8.23
CA GLY A 182 -8.64 9.03 6.91
C GLY A 182 -8.58 7.98 5.79
N ALA A 183 -7.66 7.02 5.89
CA ALA A 183 -7.54 5.90 4.95
C ALA A 183 -8.75 4.95 5.02
N LEU A 184 -9.32 4.71 6.21
CA LEU A 184 -10.54 3.93 6.38
C LEU A 184 -11.77 4.65 5.79
N MET A 185 -11.81 5.98 5.82
CA MET A 185 -12.88 6.75 5.18
C MET A 185 -12.70 6.75 3.65
N SER A 186 -11.49 7.05 3.14
CA SER A 186 -11.21 7.13 1.70
C SER A 186 -11.22 5.78 0.97
N SER A 187 -10.94 4.66 1.65
CA SER A 187 -11.17 3.30 1.10
C SER A 187 -12.66 2.95 0.90
N GLY A 188 -13.57 3.81 1.37
CA GLY A 188 -14.99 3.74 1.02
C GLY A 188 -15.32 4.40 -0.32
N TRP A 189 -14.37 5.10 -0.93
CA TRP A 189 -14.54 5.75 -2.24
C TRP A 189 -13.90 4.88 -3.33
N GLN A 190 -14.57 4.76 -4.47
CA GLN A 190 -14.05 4.01 -5.61
C GLN A 190 -13.00 4.85 -6.33
N TRP A 191 -11.72 4.64 -6.00
CA TRP A 191 -10.63 5.27 -6.74
C TRP A 191 -10.51 4.61 -8.11
N GLN A 192 -10.18 5.39 -9.14
CA GLN A 192 -10.10 4.86 -10.51
C GLN A 192 -8.94 3.86 -10.68
N ARG A 193 -7.91 3.95 -9.82
CA ARG A 193 -6.58 3.34 -9.95
C ARG A 193 -6.32 2.32 -8.80
N PRO A 194 -6.15 1.02 -9.11
CA PRO A 194 -6.00 -0.04 -8.09
C PRO A 194 -4.81 0.10 -7.13
N SER A 195 -3.70 0.72 -7.55
CA SER A 195 -2.56 0.99 -6.67
C SER A 195 -2.87 2.01 -5.58
N THR A 196 -3.77 2.97 -5.82
CA THR A 196 -4.22 3.94 -4.80
C THR A 196 -4.99 3.23 -3.70
N ASP A 197 -5.90 2.31 -4.05
CA ASP A 197 -6.62 1.49 -3.07
C ASP A 197 -5.66 0.67 -2.21
N ARG A 198 -4.65 0.04 -2.83
CA ARG A 198 -3.61 -0.72 -2.11
C ARG A 198 -2.77 0.15 -1.17
N MET A 199 -2.48 1.40 -1.53
CA MET A 199 -1.78 2.35 -0.67
C MET A 199 -2.63 2.68 0.57
N LEU A 200 -3.94 2.88 0.38
CA LEU A 200 -4.88 3.12 1.48
C LEU A 200 -5.04 1.87 2.37
N ASP A 201 -5.18 0.68 1.79
CA ASP A 201 -5.23 -0.59 2.53
C ASP A 201 -3.99 -0.78 3.42
N GLY A 202 -2.80 -0.47 2.90
CA GLY A 202 -1.56 -0.51 3.68
C GLY A 202 -1.58 0.44 4.88
N LEU A 203 -2.08 1.67 4.70
CA LEU A 203 -2.21 2.64 5.80
C LEU A 203 -3.26 2.19 6.82
N VAL A 204 -4.40 1.65 6.37
CA VAL A 204 -5.43 1.07 7.24
C VAL A 204 -4.85 -0.03 8.11
N VAL A 205 -4.02 -0.94 7.57
CA VAL A 205 -3.41 -2.03 8.33
C VAL A 205 -2.34 -1.54 9.32
N VAL A 206 -1.37 -0.73 8.88
CA VAL A 206 -0.15 -0.46 9.65
C VAL A 206 -0.30 0.69 10.64
N MET A 207 -1.01 1.76 10.28
CA MET A 207 -1.06 2.98 11.09
C MET A 207 -1.69 2.78 12.50
N PRO A 208 -2.76 1.96 12.70
CA PRO A 208 -3.28 1.70 14.05
C PRO A 208 -2.27 1.01 14.98
N TRP A 209 -1.38 0.17 14.43
CA TRP A 209 -0.37 -0.55 15.21
C TRP A 209 0.74 0.42 15.66
N LEU A 210 1.15 1.34 14.77
CA LEU A 210 2.07 2.42 15.13
C LEU A 210 1.45 3.40 16.14
N ALA A 211 0.17 3.73 15.99
CA ALA A 211 -0.56 4.56 16.95
C ALA A 211 -0.55 3.94 18.36
N TYR A 212 -0.81 2.63 18.47
CA TYR A 212 -0.66 1.90 19.73
C TYR A 212 0.78 1.94 20.25
N GLY A 213 1.77 1.68 19.40
CA GLY A 213 3.18 1.68 19.78
C GLY A 213 3.62 3.02 20.39
N TRP A 214 3.23 4.13 19.77
CA TRP A 214 3.49 5.48 20.27
C TRP A 214 2.77 5.76 21.61
N LEU A 215 1.49 5.42 21.73
CA LEU A 215 0.74 5.58 22.98
C LEU A 215 1.29 4.70 24.12
N ALA A 216 1.80 3.51 23.81
CA ALA A 216 2.43 2.62 24.79
C ALA A 216 3.85 3.09 25.21
N ALA A 217 4.55 3.82 24.33
CA ALA A 217 5.87 4.38 24.58
C ALA A 217 5.85 5.75 25.29
N TRP A 218 4.71 6.45 25.29
CA TRP A 218 4.55 7.80 25.83
C TRP A 218 5.21 8.00 27.20
N SER A 219 6.15 8.94 27.29
CA SER A 219 6.95 9.18 28.51
C SER A 219 6.31 10.19 29.48
N GLY A 220 5.36 11.00 29.02
CA GLY A 220 4.77 12.11 29.78
C GLY A 220 3.63 11.77 30.74
N SER A 221 3.40 10.49 31.08
CA SER A 221 2.36 10.08 32.03
C SER A 221 2.75 8.84 32.85
N ASP A 222 2.06 8.65 33.99
CA ASP A 222 2.21 7.47 34.83
C ASP A 222 1.92 6.18 34.05
N ALA A 223 2.67 5.12 34.36
CA ALA A 223 2.56 3.83 33.66
C ALA A 223 1.14 3.24 33.65
N SER A 224 0.35 3.51 34.70
CA SER A 224 -1.07 3.14 34.80
C SER A 224 -1.94 3.89 33.79
N VAL A 225 -1.84 5.22 33.76
CA VAL A 225 -2.59 6.10 32.84
C VAL A 225 -2.23 5.77 31.39
N ARG A 226 -0.95 5.63 31.08
CA ARG A 226 -0.46 5.21 29.76
C ARG A 226 -1.05 3.89 29.31
N GLY A 227 -1.01 2.88 30.18
CA GLY A 227 -1.60 1.56 29.91
C GLY A 227 -3.10 1.63 29.64
N GLN A 228 -3.83 2.47 30.39
CA GLN A 228 -5.27 2.67 30.21
C GLN A 228 -5.60 3.37 28.90
N VAL A 229 -4.88 4.44 28.54
CA VAL A 229 -5.06 5.17 27.28
C VAL A 229 -4.74 4.27 26.08
N ALA A 230 -3.63 3.55 26.11
CA ALA A 230 -3.25 2.63 25.03
C ALA A 230 -4.24 1.46 24.88
N LEU A 231 -4.75 0.90 25.98
CA LEU A 231 -5.78 -0.15 25.96
C LEU A 231 -7.13 0.38 25.43
N ALA A 232 -7.56 1.55 25.90
CA ALA A 232 -8.80 2.18 25.43
C ALA A 232 -8.76 2.51 23.94
N PHE A 233 -7.61 3.02 23.45
CA PHE A 233 -7.36 3.23 22.03
C PHE A 233 -7.50 1.92 21.23
N VAL A 234 -6.82 0.86 21.65
CA VAL A 234 -6.86 -0.44 20.96
C VAL A 234 -8.26 -1.02 20.95
N LEU A 235 -9.00 -0.96 22.05
CA LEU A 235 -10.39 -1.44 22.12
C LEU A 235 -11.30 -0.65 21.18
N ALA A 236 -11.23 0.67 21.18
CA ALA A 236 -12.02 1.53 20.30
C ALA A 236 -11.71 1.26 18.81
N PHE A 237 -10.43 1.17 18.44
CA PHE A 237 -10.01 0.87 17.08
C PHE A 237 -10.35 -0.57 16.66
N LEU A 238 -10.23 -1.55 17.56
CA LEU A 238 -10.62 -2.94 17.30
C LEU A 238 -12.11 -3.04 16.99
N VAL A 239 -12.98 -2.42 17.79
CA VAL A 239 -14.43 -2.38 17.54
C VAL A 239 -14.73 -1.67 16.22
N LEU A 240 -14.12 -0.50 15.97
CA LEU A 240 -14.28 0.23 14.71
C LEU A 240 -13.89 -0.62 13.50
N TYR A 241 -12.75 -1.30 13.57
CA TYR A 241 -12.20 -2.07 12.46
C TYR A 241 -12.96 -3.38 12.22
N VAL A 242 -13.45 -4.05 13.26
CA VAL A 242 -14.33 -5.22 13.12
C VAL A 242 -15.70 -4.79 12.56
N VAL A 243 -16.32 -3.73 13.09
CA VAL A 243 -17.63 -3.24 12.61
C VAL A 243 -17.54 -2.77 11.17
N VAL A 244 -16.55 -1.94 10.82
CA VAL A 244 -16.35 -1.48 9.44
C VAL A 244 -15.91 -2.63 8.55
N GLY A 245 -15.00 -3.49 9.00
CA GLY A 245 -14.51 -4.65 8.23
C GLY A 245 -15.58 -5.69 7.94
N VAL A 246 -16.56 -5.90 8.83
CA VAL A 246 -17.73 -6.77 8.58
C VAL A 246 -18.77 -6.04 7.72
N LYS A 247 -19.19 -4.83 8.11
CA LYS A 247 -20.19 -4.03 7.36
C LYS A 247 -19.74 -3.74 5.92
N ARG A 248 -18.44 -3.49 5.72
CA ARG A 248 -17.77 -3.32 4.44
C ARG A 248 -17.05 -4.58 3.94
N ARG A 249 -17.24 -5.78 4.55
CA ARG A 249 -16.62 -7.11 4.18
C ARG A 249 -15.28 -6.94 3.44
N SER A 250 -14.38 -6.18 4.04
CA SER A 250 -13.13 -5.74 3.41
C SER A 250 -11.95 -6.27 4.23
N HIS A 251 -10.96 -6.84 3.54
CA HIS A 251 -9.91 -7.59 4.21
C HIS A 251 -8.93 -6.68 4.97
N ALA A 252 -8.61 -5.49 4.46
CA ALA A 252 -7.66 -4.57 5.11
C ALA A 252 -8.01 -4.22 6.58
N PRO A 253 -9.22 -3.72 6.93
CA PRO A 253 -9.55 -3.48 8.34
C PRO A 253 -9.66 -4.76 9.17
N LEU A 254 -10.02 -5.91 8.60
CA LEU A 254 -10.00 -7.18 9.34
C LEU A 254 -8.56 -7.65 9.65
N ILE A 255 -7.60 -7.42 8.74
CA ILE A 255 -6.17 -7.69 8.97
C ILE A 255 -5.61 -6.70 10.01
N GLY A 256 -5.96 -5.42 9.91
CA GLY A 256 -5.61 -4.42 10.92
C GLY A 256 -6.15 -4.78 12.31
N ALA A 257 -7.40 -5.27 12.38
CA ALA A 257 -8.01 -5.76 13.62
C ALA A 257 -7.23 -6.93 14.24
N LEU A 258 -6.74 -7.89 13.46
CA LEU A 258 -5.94 -9.01 13.99
C LEU A 258 -4.68 -8.52 14.71
N GLY A 259 -3.94 -7.55 14.13
CA GLY A 259 -2.79 -6.95 14.81
C GLY A 259 -3.20 -6.15 16.05
N LEU A 260 -4.35 -5.47 16.03
CA LEU A 260 -4.89 -4.81 17.22
C LEU A 260 -5.26 -5.80 18.34
N VAL A 261 -5.68 -7.03 18.05
CA VAL A 261 -5.85 -8.08 19.08
C VAL A 261 -4.50 -8.46 19.71
N VAL A 262 -3.41 -8.50 18.94
CA VAL A 262 -2.05 -8.72 19.48
C VAL A 262 -1.63 -7.55 20.38
N CYS A 263 -1.88 -6.30 19.95
CA CYS A 263 -1.68 -5.11 20.78
C CYS A 263 -2.52 -5.15 22.07
N MET A 264 -3.76 -5.62 21.99
CA MET A 264 -4.67 -5.75 23.14
C MET A 264 -4.15 -6.77 24.14
N ALA A 265 -3.68 -7.93 23.67
CA ALA A 265 -3.07 -8.95 24.53
C ALA A 265 -1.81 -8.42 25.24
N TRP A 266 -0.97 -7.64 24.54
CA TRP A 266 0.20 -6.99 25.14
C TRP A 266 -0.16 -5.88 26.14
N ALA A 267 -1.21 -5.09 25.86
CA ALA A 267 -1.71 -4.09 26.79
C ALA A 267 -2.25 -4.75 28.08
N LEU A 268 -3.08 -5.78 27.95
CA LEU A 268 -3.68 -6.51 29.08
C LEU A 268 -2.66 -7.15 30.02
N ARG A 269 -1.46 -7.51 29.54
CA ARG A 269 -0.36 -8.02 30.37
C ARG A 269 -0.02 -7.11 31.56
N HIS A 270 -0.22 -5.79 31.43
CA HIS A 270 0.09 -4.83 32.49
C HIS A 270 -1.00 -4.77 33.58
N PHE A 271 -2.18 -5.32 33.31
CA PHE A 271 -3.34 -5.30 34.22
C PHE A 271 -3.64 -6.67 34.84
N VAL A 272 -3.25 -7.76 34.18
CA VAL A 272 -3.53 -9.14 34.61
C VAL A 272 -2.31 -9.72 35.30
N VAL A 273 -2.41 -10.01 36.61
CA VAL A 273 -1.31 -10.52 37.47
C VAL A 273 -0.89 -11.97 37.14
N TRP A 274 -1.46 -12.59 36.11
CA TRP A 274 -1.15 -13.97 35.71
C TRP A 274 0.24 -14.10 35.08
N THR A 275 0.85 -15.28 35.21
CA THR A 275 2.13 -15.58 34.56
C THR A 275 1.98 -15.59 33.04
N LEU A 276 3.04 -15.20 32.32
CA LEU A 276 3.03 -14.97 30.87
C LEU A 276 2.49 -16.17 30.07
N HIS A 277 2.77 -17.40 30.51
CA HIS A 277 2.29 -18.63 29.88
C HIS A 277 0.75 -18.69 29.85
N TRP A 278 0.08 -18.40 30.97
CA TRP A 278 -1.38 -18.37 31.03
C TRP A 278 -1.98 -17.22 30.22
N GLN A 279 -1.34 -16.06 30.20
CA GLN A 279 -1.77 -14.93 29.37
C GLN A 279 -1.74 -15.28 27.87
N LEU A 280 -0.65 -15.91 27.39
CA LEU A 280 -0.51 -16.34 26.00
C LEU A 280 -1.52 -17.43 25.62
N ILE A 281 -1.76 -18.41 26.50
CA ILE A 281 -2.77 -19.45 26.29
C ILE A 281 -4.18 -18.83 26.20
N ALA A 282 -4.53 -17.93 27.13
CA ALA A 282 -5.84 -17.27 27.13
C ALA A 282 -6.04 -16.36 25.91
N ALA A 283 -5.02 -15.58 25.52
CA ALA A 283 -5.07 -14.74 24.32
C ALA A 283 -5.16 -15.57 23.03
N GLY A 284 -4.43 -16.68 22.94
CA GLY A 284 -4.52 -17.61 21.81
C GLY A 284 -5.89 -18.27 21.70
N LEU A 285 -6.49 -18.67 22.83
CA LEU A 285 -7.83 -19.24 22.86
C LEU A 285 -8.90 -18.20 22.51
N ALA A 286 -8.76 -16.95 22.95
CA ALA A 286 -9.62 -15.84 22.55
C ALA A 286 -9.51 -15.53 21.04
N LEU A 287 -8.29 -15.55 20.48
CA LEU A 287 -8.05 -15.42 19.03
C LEU A 287 -8.68 -16.58 18.23
N LEU A 288 -8.58 -17.82 18.74
CA LEU A 288 -9.24 -18.97 18.13
C LEU A 288 -10.76 -18.83 18.16
N ALA A 289 -11.32 -18.40 19.29
CA ALA A 289 -12.76 -18.17 19.44
C ALA A 289 -13.27 -17.05 18.53
N THR A 290 -12.56 -15.92 18.42
CA THR A 290 -12.94 -14.85 17.49
C THR A 290 -12.81 -15.28 16.03
N ALA A 291 -11.77 -16.05 15.67
CA ALA A 291 -11.65 -16.64 14.33
C ALA A 291 -12.83 -17.57 14.00
N ILE A 292 -13.23 -18.45 14.92
CA ILE A 292 -14.40 -19.34 14.77
C ILE A 292 -15.70 -18.54 14.65
N VAL A 293 -15.87 -17.47 15.45
CA VAL A 293 -17.06 -16.60 15.38
C VAL A 293 -17.10 -15.83 14.06
N VAL A 294 -15.99 -15.27 13.60
CA VAL A 294 -15.90 -14.58 12.30
C VAL A 294 -16.17 -15.57 11.16
N ASP A 295 -15.59 -16.76 11.19
CA ASP A 295 -15.85 -17.83 10.21
C ASP A 295 -17.33 -18.22 10.18
N ARG A 296 -17.98 -18.42 11.34
CA ARG A 296 -19.42 -18.70 11.43
C ARG A 296 -20.29 -17.54 10.92
N LEU A 297 -19.97 -16.30 11.27
CA LEU A 297 -20.67 -15.10 10.80
C LEU A 297 -20.52 -14.88 9.28
N LEU A 298 -19.41 -15.33 8.70
CA LEU A 298 -19.17 -15.29 7.25
C LEU A 298 -19.82 -16.47 6.50
N ARG A 299 -20.02 -17.63 7.16
CA ARG A 299 -20.55 -18.84 6.51
C ARG A 299 -22.06 -18.87 6.28
N VAL A 300 -22.86 -18.02 6.93
CA VAL A 300 -24.34 -18.06 6.80
C VAL A 300 -24.97 -16.69 6.53
N ARG A 301 -25.00 -16.32 5.24
CA ARG A 301 -26.17 -15.74 4.55
C ARG A 301 -26.09 -16.13 3.07
N LEU A 302 -26.54 -17.36 2.78
CA LEU A 302 -26.78 -17.89 1.44
C LEU A 302 -28.28 -17.79 1.08
N GLU A 303 -28.91 -16.69 1.45
CA GLU A 303 -30.26 -16.33 1.00
C GLU A 303 -30.14 -15.25 -0.07
N GLY A 304 -30.63 -15.55 -1.28
CA GLY A 304 -31.03 -14.57 -2.30
C GLY A 304 -30.00 -13.51 -2.71
N VAL A 305 -29.34 -13.74 -3.85
CA VAL A 305 -28.41 -12.80 -4.52
C VAL A 305 -27.12 -12.56 -3.74
N THR A 306 -26.01 -13.04 -4.29
CA THR A 306 -24.64 -12.75 -3.84
C THR A 306 -24.25 -11.30 -4.13
N SER A 307 -24.91 -10.34 -3.50
CA SER A 307 -24.58 -8.92 -3.54
C SER A 307 -23.55 -8.58 -2.46
N ARG A 308 -22.32 -9.01 -2.73
CA ARG A 308 -21.27 -8.01 -2.84
C ARG A 308 -20.78 -8.02 -4.27
N PRO A 309 -20.45 -6.85 -4.84
CA PRO A 309 -19.70 -6.85 -6.08
C PRO A 309 -18.34 -7.51 -5.82
N LEU A 310 -18.22 -8.80 -6.16
CA LEU A 310 -17.30 -9.10 -7.27
C LEU A 310 -17.73 -8.15 -8.37
N GLU A 311 -16.81 -7.27 -8.74
CA GLU A 311 -17.09 -6.09 -9.54
C GLU A 311 -18.11 -6.44 -10.62
N GLU A 312 -19.25 -5.75 -10.68
CA GLU A 312 -20.20 -5.96 -11.79
C GLU A 312 -19.47 -5.59 -13.09
N THR A 313 -18.55 -4.61 -13.02
CA THR A 313 -17.38 -4.36 -13.88
C THR A 313 -16.19 -5.33 -13.62
N SER A 314 -16.45 -6.63 -13.54
CA SER A 314 -15.47 -7.74 -13.67
C SER A 314 -16.13 -8.93 -14.33
N GLY A 315 -17.41 -9.19 -14.08
CA GLY A 315 -18.23 -10.00 -14.99
C GLY A 315 -18.38 -9.26 -16.33
N LEU A 316 -18.84 -8.01 -16.28
CA LEU A 316 -18.92 -7.15 -17.46
C LEU A 316 -17.57 -6.61 -17.91
N ASP A 317 -16.58 -6.34 -17.05
CA ASP A 317 -15.23 -6.05 -17.58
C ASP A 317 -14.71 -7.33 -18.26
N LEU A 318 -14.64 -8.52 -17.66
CA LEU A 318 -14.16 -9.74 -18.36
C LEU A 318 -14.92 -10.02 -19.66
N LEU A 319 -16.23 -9.72 -19.75
CA LEU A 319 -16.99 -9.84 -21.00
C LEU A 319 -16.73 -8.72 -21.99
N GLN A 320 -16.67 -7.44 -21.58
CA GLN A 320 -16.31 -6.30 -22.43
C GLN A 320 -14.85 -6.33 -22.85
N VAL A 321 -14.00 -6.97 -22.04
CA VAL A 321 -12.55 -7.16 -22.22
C VAL A 321 -12.28 -8.38 -23.09
N ALA A 322 -12.99 -9.49 -22.89
CA ALA A 322 -12.95 -10.61 -23.84
C ALA A 322 -13.55 -10.20 -25.18
N ALA A 323 -14.63 -9.42 -25.19
CA ALA A 323 -15.20 -8.83 -26.39
C ALA A 323 -14.23 -7.84 -27.04
N ALA A 324 -13.64 -6.90 -26.30
CA ALA A 324 -12.64 -5.97 -26.83
C ALA A 324 -11.43 -6.71 -27.38
N ALA A 325 -10.90 -7.74 -26.69
CA ALA A 325 -9.80 -8.56 -27.17
C ALA A 325 -10.17 -9.45 -28.38
N HIS A 326 -11.46 -9.78 -28.56
CA HIS A 326 -11.97 -10.44 -29.77
C HIS A 326 -12.28 -9.45 -30.91
N LEU A 327 -12.50 -8.17 -30.60
CA LEU A 327 -12.85 -7.11 -31.56
C LEU A 327 -11.64 -6.26 -31.98
N THR A 328 -10.54 -6.27 -31.22
CA THR A 328 -9.26 -5.69 -31.63
C THR A 328 -8.70 -6.49 -32.81
N PRO A 329 -8.56 -5.90 -34.01
CA PRO A 329 -7.99 -6.60 -35.15
C PRO A 329 -6.53 -6.98 -34.86
N ARG A 330 -6.10 -8.17 -35.29
CA ARG A 330 -4.73 -8.61 -35.01
C ARG A 330 -3.72 -7.78 -35.79
N PRO A 331 -2.53 -7.49 -35.23
CA PRO A 331 -1.46 -6.83 -36.00
C PRO A 331 -1.05 -7.73 -37.17
N GLY A 332 -1.42 -7.34 -38.40
CA GLY A 332 -1.16 -8.09 -39.63
C GLY A 332 -2.41 -8.64 -40.34
N GLU A 333 -3.60 -8.57 -39.73
CA GLU A 333 -4.84 -8.79 -40.48
C GLU A 333 -5.13 -7.56 -41.36
N ALA A 334 -5.32 -7.79 -42.67
CA ALA A 334 -5.70 -6.74 -43.60
C ALA A 334 -7.05 -6.12 -43.17
N PRO A 335 -7.27 -4.80 -43.38
CA PRO A 335 -8.56 -4.20 -43.07
C PRO A 335 -9.67 -4.97 -43.80
N PRO A 336 -10.77 -5.33 -43.11
CA PRO A 336 -11.89 -5.99 -43.77
C PRO A 336 -12.35 -5.12 -44.94
N ALA A 337 -12.59 -5.75 -46.09
CA ALA A 337 -12.98 -5.04 -47.30
C ALA A 337 -14.17 -4.11 -47.00
N PRO A 338 -14.19 -2.88 -47.53
CA PRO A 338 -15.28 -1.95 -47.29
C PRO A 338 -16.58 -2.62 -47.76
N VAL A 339 -17.44 -2.97 -46.79
CA VAL A 339 -18.73 -3.58 -47.09
C VAL A 339 -19.52 -2.55 -47.87
N GLN A 340 -19.72 -2.82 -49.17
CA GLN A 340 -20.65 -2.05 -49.98
C GLN A 340 -22.02 -2.16 -49.32
N GLY A 341 -22.48 -1.05 -48.76
CA GLY A 341 -23.76 -0.97 -48.10
C GLY A 341 -24.89 -1.05 -49.11
N GLU A 342 -25.33 -2.27 -49.46
CA GLU A 342 -26.70 -2.46 -49.93
C GLU A 342 -27.65 -2.12 -48.77
N GLY A 343 -28.60 -1.23 -49.03
CA GLY A 343 -29.46 -0.66 -48.01
C GLY A 343 -30.41 -1.70 -47.40
N GLY A 344 -30.12 -2.14 -46.18
CA GLY A 344 -31.01 -2.95 -45.35
C GLY A 344 -31.02 -2.40 -43.93
N GLY A 345 -32.17 -1.90 -43.47
CA GLY A 345 -32.30 -1.24 -42.17
C GLY A 345 -32.11 -2.21 -41.00
N PHE A 346 -30.88 -2.33 -40.50
CA PHE A 346 -30.59 -3.10 -39.28
C PHE A 346 -31.07 -2.32 -38.06
N GLY A 347 -32.20 -2.74 -37.50
CA GLY A 347 -32.76 -2.16 -36.28
C GLY A 347 -31.87 -2.44 -35.07
N GLY A 348 -31.14 -1.43 -34.62
CA GLY A 348 -30.44 -1.47 -33.34
C GLY A 348 -31.43 -1.57 -32.18
N GLY A 349 -31.46 -2.72 -31.51
CA GLY A 349 -32.35 -2.97 -30.37
C GLY A 349 -32.03 -2.05 -29.20
N GLY A 350 -32.84 -1.01 -29.01
CA GLY A 350 -32.73 -0.10 -27.86
C GLY A 350 -33.21 -0.76 -26.56
N ALA A 351 -32.30 -0.99 -25.62
CA ALA A 351 -32.65 -1.41 -24.27
C ALA A 351 -33.12 -0.20 -23.45
N SER A 352 -34.44 0.03 -23.39
CA SER A 352 -35.03 0.98 -22.43
C SER A 352 -35.22 0.31 -21.07
N GLY A 353 -34.35 0.64 -20.12
CA GLY A 353 -34.52 0.32 -18.70
C GLY A 353 -34.74 1.60 -17.91
N LYS A 354 -35.84 1.70 -17.16
CA LYS A 354 -35.99 2.74 -16.14
C LYS A 354 -35.20 2.32 -14.90
N PHE A 355 -34.15 3.07 -14.59
CA PHE A 355 -33.49 3.12 -13.28
C PHE A 355 -33.44 4.58 -12.86
#